data_AF-A0A820H8L2-F1
#
_entry.id   AF-A0A820H8L2-F1
#
_cell.length_a   1.000
_cell.length_b   1.000
_cell.length_c   1.000
_cell.angle_alpha   90.00
_cell.angle_beta   90.00
_cell.angle_gamma   90.00
#
_symmetry.space_group_name_H-M   'P 1'
#
loop_
_entity.id
_entity.type
_entity.pdbx_description
1 polymer ?
#
loop_
_entity_poly.entity_id
_entity_poly.type
_entity_poly.pdbx_seq_one_letter_code
_entity_poly.pdbx_strand_id
1 'polypeptide(L)'
;TIVGDGTFENIVPMLFGQSAIHYQIPNTNDSRYEFIRMETKLDPKTKKRYQVKKIIHYPGPFDDHPFIVKNFSRLNYTTYFSEEWRESAFYNLKNGFRQAPTDYYLRQYWLSLYETMSYNKFSGNSNPKPCYLNKLLHYLSLDWLESFINIHHKTSDYPTFGIMKMNEMSHDYLERLFWIDYDLKTLFENLFQKKLLNNTILIFCGDHGHRQHRLRLTRIGSFEAKLPFFSMLVPESFKQQFPQVMKNLKHNEQMLTSWWDVYETLANILKMVEQPSIFDPLLVNWRPTTSGISLFHPIPERNCSSAGIPEKYCPCSRSTSLDTTLPVIKELTLASIDHINNVKLKSHKHLCLPLELKTIIRAEFEKLPILKKVNNKTANFTHSYTVLFEVSPSGGIFESRLLHHEQTKLIQVYSDILRVNLYGQTSACIQDKYELRSFCYCISYDQKLKNNLSTTLLSQYTSNITVVNSTIAIKN
;
A
#
# COMPACT_ATOMS: atom_id res chain seq x y z
N THR A 1 -10.34 16.31 -3.22
CA THR A 1 -9.54 15.43 -2.32
C THR A 1 -9.51 14.00 -2.83
N ILE A 2 -8.31 13.45 -3.10
CA ILE A 2 -8.15 12.03 -3.46
C ILE A 2 -8.14 11.17 -2.20
N VAL A 3 -8.88 10.06 -2.22
CA VAL A 3 -8.82 9.04 -1.18
C VAL A 3 -7.97 7.87 -1.62
N GLY A 4 -6.99 7.54 -0.80
CA GLY A 4 -6.24 6.29 -0.89
C GLY A 4 -6.87 5.20 -0.01
N ASP A 5 -6.77 3.97 -0.48
CA ASP A 5 -7.02 2.74 0.25
C ASP A 5 -6.00 2.42 1.36
N GLY A 6 -5.11 3.35 1.73
CA GLY A 6 -4.14 3.16 2.82
C GLY A 6 -3.19 1.96 2.71
N THR A 7 -3.08 1.30 1.54
CA THR A 7 -2.14 0.20 1.28
C THR A 7 -1.11 0.57 0.20
N PHE A 8 -0.06 -0.25 0.05
CA PHE A 8 0.91 -0.13 -1.05
C PHE A 8 0.28 -0.23 -2.45
N GLU A 9 -0.93 -0.76 -2.54
CA GLU A 9 -1.63 -1.03 -3.79
C GLU A 9 -2.42 0.18 -4.29
N ASN A 10 -2.34 1.31 -3.59
CA ASN A 10 -3.05 2.53 -3.91
C ASN A 10 -2.87 3.04 -5.33
N ILE A 11 -1.66 2.90 -5.86
CA ILE A 11 -1.35 3.33 -7.22
C ILE A 11 -1.77 2.28 -8.26
N VAL A 12 -2.13 1.06 -7.85
CA VAL A 12 -2.52 -0.01 -8.79
C VAL A 12 -3.82 0.33 -9.54
N PRO A 13 -4.90 0.81 -8.89
CA PRO A 13 -6.06 1.35 -9.60
C PRO A 13 -5.72 2.42 -10.63
N MET A 14 -4.80 3.34 -10.30
CA MET A 14 -4.33 4.39 -11.21
C MET A 14 -3.66 3.83 -12.47
N LEU A 15 -3.08 2.63 -12.40
CA LEU A 15 -2.22 2.08 -13.46
C LEU A 15 -2.83 0.91 -14.23
N PHE A 16 -3.81 0.22 -13.64
CA PHE A 16 -4.41 -0.99 -14.23
C PHE A 16 -5.93 -0.89 -14.43
N GLY A 17 -6.56 0.21 -14.00
CA GLY A 17 -8.00 0.37 -14.09
C GLY A 17 -8.71 -0.80 -13.42
N GLN A 18 -9.86 -1.23 -13.95
CA GLN A 18 -10.72 -2.21 -13.28
C GLN A 18 -10.03 -3.55 -12.98
N SER A 19 -8.99 -3.89 -13.75
CA SER A 19 -8.16 -5.07 -13.48
C SER A 19 -7.48 -5.02 -12.12
N ALA A 20 -7.35 -3.83 -11.53
CA ALA A 20 -6.75 -3.59 -10.22
C ALA A 20 -7.30 -4.49 -9.11
N ILE A 21 -8.60 -4.79 -9.16
CA ILE A 21 -9.30 -5.63 -8.18
C ILE A 21 -8.69 -7.04 -8.11
N HIS A 22 -8.17 -7.55 -9.24
CA HIS A 22 -7.56 -8.88 -9.31
C HIS A 22 -6.14 -8.93 -8.71
N TYR A 23 -5.42 -7.80 -8.59
CA TYR A 23 -4.09 -7.79 -7.96
C TYR A 23 -4.11 -7.50 -6.47
N GLN A 24 -5.25 -7.12 -5.91
CA GLN A 24 -5.41 -7.01 -4.45
C GLN A 24 -5.45 -8.38 -3.76
N ILE A 25 -5.47 -9.46 -4.54
CA ILE A 25 -5.30 -10.84 -4.07
C ILE A 25 -3.81 -11.16 -4.17
N PRO A 26 -3.10 -11.31 -3.04
CA PRO A 26 -1.69 -11.64 -3.06
C PRO A 26 -1.49 -12.98 -3.78
N ASN A 27 -0.46 -13.09 -4.61
CA ASN A 27 -0.14 -14.37 -5.22
C ASN A 27 0.26 -15.33 -4.10
N THR A 28 -0.58 -16.31 -3.81
CA THR A 28 -0.41 -17.26 -2.69
C THR A 28 0.80 -18.20 -2.88
N ASN A 29 1.38 -18.20 -4.09
CA ASN A 29 2.65 -18.83 -4.39
C ASN A 29 3.83 -17.84 -4.34
N ASP A 30 3.71 -16.77 -3.55
CA ASP A 30 4.71 -15.73 -3.31
C ASP A 30 6.08 -16.33 -2.98
N SER A 31 6.87 -16.51 -4.03
CA SER A 31 8.26 -16.90 -3.95
C SER A 31 9.09 -15.63 -4.01
N ARG A 32 9.16 -14.91 -2.88
CA ARG A 32 10.21 -13.86 -2.67
C ARG A 32 11.65 -14.39 -2.85
N TYR A 33 11.79 -15.70 -3.05
CA TYR A 33 13.01 -16.43 -3.23
C TYR A 33 12.93 -17.25 -4.51
N GLU A 34 14.02 -17.30 -5.27
CA GLU A 34 14.27 -18.38 -6.21
C GLU A 34 14.06 -19.71 -5.46
N PHE A 35 12.96 -20.41 -5.72
CA PHE A 35 12.80 -21.74 -5.14
C PHE A 35 13.70 -22.69 -5.90
N ILE A 36 14.81 -23.04 -5.25
CA ILE A 36 15.60 -24.21 -5.62
C ILE A 36 14.81 -25.43 -5.18
N ARG A 37 14.07 -26.03 -6.12
CA ARG A 37 13.55 -27.38 -5.91
C ARG A 37 14.68 -28.37 -6.14
N MET A 38 14.92 -29.20 -5.13
CA MET A 38 15.80 -30.36 -5.29
C MET A 38 15.01 -31.44 -6.03
N GLU A 39 15.37 -31.68 -7.29
CA GLU A 39 14.83 -32.80 -8.07
C GLU A 39 15.84 -33.95 -8.03
N THR A 40 15.38 -35.13 -7.61
CA THR A 40 16.19 -36.34 -7.72
C THR A 40 16.11 -36.86 -9.15
N LYS A 41 17.23 -36.79 -9.87
CA LYS A 41 17.37 -37.38 -11.20
C LYS A 41 18.10 -38.71 -11.12
N LEU A 42 17.81 -39.58 -12.07
CA LEU A 42 18.49 -40.86 -12.24
C LEU A 42 19.46 -40.73 -13.40
N ASP A 43 20.74 -41.02 -13.17
CA ASP A 43 21.72 -41.10 -14.25
C ASP A 43 21.33 -42.26 -15.18
N PRO A 44 21.07 -42.01 -16.47
CA PRO A 44 20.58 -43.04 -17.38
C PRO A 44 21.59 -44.16 -17.63
N LYS A 45 22.90 -43.89 -17.51
CA LYS A 45 24.00 -44.85 -17.70
C LYS A 45 24.35 -45.57 -16.41
N THR A 46 24.53 -44.83 -15.31
CA THR A 46 25.03 -45.41 -14.05
C THR A 46 23.93 -45.84 -13.08
N LYS A 47 22.67 -45.47 -13.36
CA LYS A 47 21.49 -45.70 -12.51
C LYS A 47 21.61 -45.11 -11.09
N LYS A 48 22.59 -44.25 -10.83
CA LYS A 48 22.73 -43.55 -9.55
C LYS A 48 21.76 -42.38 -9.47
N ARG A 49 21.17 -42.19 -8.29
CA ARG A 49 20.33 -41.02 -7.98
C ARG A 49 21.24 -39.84 -7.63
N TYR A 50 20.97 -38.68 -8.20
CA TYR A 50 21.65 -37.43 -7.86
C TYR A 50 20.63 -36.30 -7.75
N GLN A 51 20.94 -35.30 -6.91
CA GLN A 51 20.06 -34.16 -6.73
C GLN A 51 20.45 -33.03 -7.67
N VAL A 52 19.47 -32.40 -8.31
CA VAL A 52 19.66 -31.21 -9.14
C VAL A 52 18.87 -30.06 -8.56
N LYS A 53 19.52 -28.91 -8.45
CA LYS A 53 18.88 -27.64 -8.10
C LYS A 53 18.15 -27.11 -9.32
N LYS A 54 16.82 -27.08 -9.29
CA LYS A 54 16.00 -26.45 -10.32
C LYS A 54 15.41 -25.16 -9.79
N ILE A 55 15.71 -24.05 -10.44
CA ILE A 55 15.08 -22.77 -10.17
C ILE A 55 13.65 -22.83 -10.74
N ILE A 56 12.66 -22.67 -9.87
CA ILE A 56 11.25 -22.60 -10.28
C ILE A 56 10.85 -21.13 -10.41
N HIS A 57 10.40 -20.74 -11.60
CA HIS A 57 9.83 -19.43 -11.86
C HIS A 57 8.30 -19.50 -11.82
N TYR A 58 7.66 -18.97 -10.78
CA TYR A 58 6.19 -18.81 -10.74
C TYR A 58 5.75 -17.64 -11.64
N PRO A 59 4.71 -17.79 -12.49
CA PRO A 59 4.29 -16.76 -13.45
C PRO A 59 4.21 -15.37 -12.78
N GLY A 60 4.77 -14.37 -13.46
CA GLY A 60 4.73 -12.97 -13.06
C GLY A 60 3.34 -12.42 -13.34
N PRO A 61 2.55 -12.01 -12.34
CA PRO A 61 1.12 -11.77 -12.51
C PRO A 61 0.79 -10.39 -13.08
N PHE A 62 1.77 -9.60 -13.58
CA PHE A 62 1.49 -8.27 -14.12
C PHE A 62 1.79 -8.13 -15.62
N ASP A 63 2.52 -9.08 -16.23
CA ASP A 63 2.87 -9.00 -17.64
C ASP A 63 1.64 -9.12 -18.56
N ASP A 64 0.70 -10.00 -18.22
CA ASP A 64 -0.49 -10.32 -19.04
C ASP A 64 -1.64 -9.33 -18.85
N HIS A 65 -1.40 -8.25 -18.13
CA HIS A 65 -2.43 -7.35 -17.66
C HIS A 65 -2.35 -5.96 -18.29
N PRO A 66 -3.48 -5.23 -18.35
CA PRO A 66 -3.57 -3.94 -19.02
C PRO A 66 -2.94 -2.82 -18.19
N PHE A 67 -1.61 -2.82 -18.12
CA PHE A 67 -0.83 -1.73 -17.55
C PHE A 67 -0.88 -0.52 -18.50
N ILE A 68 -1.44 0.60 -18.04
CA ILE A 68 -1.73 1.78 -18.89
C ILE A 68 -0.50 2.33 -19.62
N VAL A 69 0.69 2.12 -19.06
CA VAL A 69 1.95 2.54 -19.68
C VAL A 69 2.22 1.79 -20.99
N LYS A 70 1.78 0.53 -21.10
CA LYS A 70 1.85 -0.23 -22.36
C LYS A 70 0.95 0.38 -23.45
N ASN A 71 -0.14 1.06 -23.08
CA ASN A 71 -0.98 1.78 -24.04
C ASN A 71 -0.27 3.01 -24.59
N PHE A 72 0.45 3.76 -23.75
CA PHE A 72 1.30 4.87 -24.21
C PHE A 72 2.42 4.36 -25.13
N SER A 73 3.09 3.27 -24.76
CA SER A 73 4.13 2.64 -25.60
C SER A 73 3.61 2.26 -27.00
N ARG A 74 2.38 1.73 -27.11
CA ARG A 74 1.73 1.44 -28.42
C ARG A 74 1.47 2.68 -29.28
N LEU A 75 1.43 3.86 -28.68
CA LEU A 75 1.31 5.15 -29.36
C LEU A 75 2.67 5.83 -29.57
N ASN A 76 3.77 5.06 -29.56
CA ASN A 76 5.16 5.51 -29.75
C ASN A 76 5.68 6.46 -28.66
N TYR A 77 5.09 6.44 -27.46
CA TYR A 77 5.68 7.15 -26.33
C TYR A 77 6.91 6.40 -25.83
N THR A 78 7.99 7.13 -25.56
CA THR A 78 9.10 6.60 -24.77
C THR A 78 8.70 6.56 -23.30
N THR A 79 8.80 5.39 -22.69
CA THR A 79 8.25 5.11 -21.37
C THR A 79 9.32 4.97 -20.29
N TYR A 80 9.04 5.50 -19.09
CA TYR A 80 9.96 5.48 -17.95
C TYR A 80 9.26 4.96 -16.70
N PHE A 81 9.90 4.03 -15.99
CA PHE A 81 9.47 3.59 -14.67
C PHE A 81 10.66 3.39 -13.74
N SER A 82 10.63 4.08 -12.60
CA SER A 82 11.62 3.97 -11.53
C SER A 82 10.95 3.87 -10.17
N GLU A 83 11.39 2.88 -9.40
CA GLU A 83 11.02 2.72 -7.99
C GLU A 83 12.25 2.19 -7.25
N GLU A 84 12.86 3.01 -6.40
CA GLU A 84 14.15 2.67 -5.80
C GLU A 84 14.09 1.62 -4.70
N TRP A 85 12.91 1.12 -4.32
CA TRP A 85 12.78 0.13 -3.25
C TRP A 85 12.79 -1.31 -3.79
N ARG A 86 13.60 -2.18 -3.16
CA ARG A 86 13.70 -3.61 -3.51
C ARG A 86 12.33 -4.29 -3.45
N GLU A 87 11.63 -4.15 -2.33
CA GLU A 87 10.26 -4.60 -2.09
C GLU A 87 9.22 -3.60 -2.63
N SER A 88 9.50 -3.09 -3.82
CA SER A 88 8.68 -2.21 -4.65
C SER A 88 7.19 -2.61 -4.69
N ALA A 89 6.29 -1.66 -4.97
CA ALA A 89 4.84 -1.85 -4.98
C ALA A 89 4.36 -3.07 -5.79
N PHE A 90 5.07 -3.43 -6.87
CA PHE A 90 4.73 -4.58 -7.72
C PHE A 90 5.40 -5.89 -7.29
N TYR A 91 6.40 -5.83 -6.41
CA TYR A 91 7.22 -6.98 -6.00
C TYR A 91 7.09 -7.32 -4.51
N ASN A 92 6.36 -6.51 -3.75
CA ASN A 92 6.01 -6.83 -2.38
C ASN A 92 4.97 -7.96 -2.37
N LEU A 93 5.42 -9.17 -2.05
CA LEU A 93 4.59 -10.38 -1.93
C LEU A 93 3.96 -10.84 -3.25
N LYS A 94 4.57 -10.42 -4.36
CA LYS A 94 4.13 -10.65 -5.73
C LYS A 94 5.36 -10.86 -6.61
N ASN A 95 5.21 -11.61 -7.70
CA ASN A 95 6.32 -11.88 -8.63
C ASN A 95 6.61 -10.70 -9.60
N GLY A 96 5.90 -9.57 -9.46
CA GLY A 96 6.07 -8.38 -10.29
C GLY A 96 5.98 -8.61 -11.79
N PHE A 97 6.72 -7.79 -12.55
CA PHE A 97 6.86 -7.91 -14.00
C PHE A 97 8.07 -8.79 -14.35
N ARG A 98 7.91 -9.75 -15.28
CA ARG A 98 9.04 -10.52 -15.81
C ARG A 98 9.66 -9.85 -17.02
N GLN A 99 8.85 -9.18 -17.82
CA GLN A 99 9.33 -8.37 -18.94
C GLN A 99 9.38 -6.91 -18.49
N ALA A 100 10.41 -6.17 -18.93
CA ALA A 100 10.48 -4.74 -18.63
C ALA A 100 9.19 -4.05 -19.12
N PRO A 101 8.40 -3.43 -18.24
CA PRO A 101 7.10 -2.87 -18.61
C PRO A 101 7.22 -1.48 -19.27
N THR A 102 8.44 -0.94 -19.33
CA THR A 102 8.79 0.37 -19.90
C THR A 102 10.17 0.32 -20.58
N ASP A 103 10.44 1.26 -21.47
CA ASP A 103 11.72 1.37 -22.19
C ASP A 103 12.87 1.66 -21.23
N TYR A 104 12.68 2.63 -20.33
CA TYR A 104 13.59 2.93 -19.22
C TYR A 104 13.06 2.31 -17.93
N TYR A 105 13.45 1.07 -17.66
CA TYR A 105 13.04 0.34 -16.46
C TYR A 105 14.19 0.21 -15.45
N LEU A 106 14.23 1.08 -14.44
CA LEU A 106 15.38 1.20 -13.54
C LEU A 106 15.47 0.13 -12.43
N ARG A 107 14.60 -0.89 -12.43
CA ARG A 107 14.62 -1.92 -11.38
C ARG A 107 15.98 -2.63 -11.27
N GLN A 108 16.60 -3.02 -12.39
CA GLN A 108 17.88 -3.72 -12.34
C GLN A 108 19.01 -2.83 -11.80
N TYR A 109 18.99 -1.55 -12.15
CA TYR A 109 19.89 -0.55 -11.58
C TYR A 109 19.74 -0.51 -10.05
N TRP A 110 18.52 -0.35 -9.53
CA TRP A 110 18.29 -0.31 -8.08
C TRP A 110 18.69 -1.61 -7.38
N LEU A 111 18.33 -2.77 -7.93
CA LEU A 111 18.72 -4.06 -7.37
C LEU A 111 20.24 -4.22 -7.28
N SER A 112 21.00 -3.77 -8.29
CA SER A 112 22.46 -3.82 -8.25
C SER A 112 23.05 -2.97 -7.11
N LEU A 113 22.42 -1.83 -6.78
CA LEU A 113 22.82 -1.01 -5.64
C LEU A 113 22.54 -1.75 -4.32
N TYR A 114 21.38 -2.42 -4.17
CA TYR A 114 21.08 -3.21 -2.97
C TYR A 114 22.05 -4.37 -2.75
N GLU A 115 22.50 -5.04 -3.81
CA GLU A 115 23.44 -6.16 -3.71
C GLU A 115 24.89 -5.72 -3.45
N THR A 116 25.25 -4.46 -3.77
CA THR A 116 26.59 -3.90 -3.56
C THR A 116 26.71 -3.05 -2.29
N MET A 117 25.59 -2.56 -1.74
CA MET A 117 25.56 -1.94 -0.43
C MET A 117 25.87 -2.97 0.67
N SER A 118 26.54 -2.56 1.75
CA SER A 118 26.50 -3.24 3.05
C SER A 118 25.11 -3.11 3.69
N TYR A 119 24.06 -3.33 2.89
CA TYR A 119 22.68 -3.27 3.29
C TYR A 119 22.46 -4.34 4.34
N ASN A 120 21.85 -3.96 5.46
CA ASN A 120 21.50 -4.93 6.50
C ASN A 120 20.55 -5.97 5.86
N LYS A 121 21.03 -7.21 5.70
CA LYS A 121 20.26 -8.34 5.15
C LYS A 121 19.06 -8.77 6.02
N PHE A 122 18.70 -7.98 7.04
CA PHE A 122 17.56 -8.27 7.90
C PHE A 122 16.26 -7.87 7.21
N SER A 123 15.41 -8.87 6.97
CA SER A 123 14.08 -8.69 6.42
C SER A 123 13.22 -7.78 7.30
N GLY A 124 12.60 -6.75 6.72
CA GLY A 124 11.46 -6.06 7.33
C GLY A 124 11.69 -4.65 7.88
N ASN A 125 12.87 -4.06 7.69
CA ASN A 125 13.05 -2.62 7.88
C ASN A 125 13.38 -1.98 6.52
N SER A 126 12.76 -0.83 6.21
CA SER A 126 13.33 0.04 5.18
C SER A 126 14.76 0.41 5.58
N ASN A 127 15.56 0.76 4.59
CA ASN A 127 16.98 0.98 4.76
C ASN A 127 17.27 1.92 5.96
N PRO A 128 17.93 1.44 7.04
CA PRO A 128 18.34 2.34 8.12
C PRO A 128 19.41 3.35 7.64
N LYS A 129 20.01 3.14 6.45
CA LYS A 129 21.03 4.01 5.85
C LYS A 129 20.74 4.26 4.37
N PRO A 130 19.99 5.31 4.01
CA PRO A 130 19.53 5.54 2.64
C PRO A 130 20.59 6.07 1.68
N CYS A 131 21.84 5.60 1.79
CA CYS A 131 22.94 6.08 0.98
C CYS A 131 23.52 4.96 0.13
N TYR A 132 23.81 5.28 -1.13
CA TYR A 132 24.80 4.56 -1.92
C TYR A 132 26.11 5.35 -1.88
N LEU A 133 27.16 4.75 -1.29
CA LEU A 133 28.41 5.44 -0.95
C LEU A 133 28.14 6.73 -0.14
N ASN A 134 28.46 7.89 -0.68
CA ASN A 134 28.29 9.20 -0.08
C ASN A 134 27.04 9.95 -0.57
N LYS A 135 26.14 9.30 -1.31
CA LYS A 135 24.96 9.94 -1.91
C LYS A 135 23.67 9.28 -1.45
N LEU A 136 22.68 10.09 -1.06
CA LEU A 136 21.35 9.59 -0.73
C LEU A 136 20.64 9.03 -1.98
N LEU A 137 19.87 7.94 -1.81
CA LEU A 137 19.24 7.24 -2.93
C LEU A 137 18.24 8.12 -3.68
N HIS A 138 17.52 9.02 -3.00
CA HIS A 138 16.56 9.92 -3.65
C HIS A 138 17.24 10.83 -4.67
N TYR A 139 18.45 11.35 -4.40
CA TYR A 139 19.18 12.15 -5.39
C TYR A 139 19.47 11.37 -6.66
N LEU A 140 19.75 10.06 -6.55
CA LEU A 140 19.92 9.21 -7.75
C LEU A 140 18.59 9.10 -8.52
N SER A 141 17.45 8.97 -7.83
CA SER A 141 16.13 8.94 -8.46
C SER A 141 15.82 10.26 -9.17
N LEU A 142 16.09 11.39 -8.52
CA LEU A 142 15.86 12.73 -9.07
C LEU A 142 16.73 12.99 -10.31
N ASP A 143 18.02 12.64 -10.26
CA ASP A 143 18.94 12.81 -11.39
C ASP A 143 18.51 11.98 -12.61
N TRP A 144 18.05 10.74 -12.40
CA TRP A 144 17.52 9.90 -13.48
C TRP A 144 16.28 10.52 -14.13
N LEU A 145 15.36 11.04 -13.32
CA LEU A 145 14.16 11.71 -13.83
C LEU A 145 14.52 12.97 -14.63
N GLU A 146 15.37 13.84 -14.08
CA GLU A 146 15.79 15.06 -14.75
C GLU A 146 16.51 14.76 -16.07
N SER A 147 17.40 13.76 -16.08
CA SER A 147 18.11 13.32 -17.28
C SER A 147 17.15 12.80 -18.34
N PHE A 148 16.21 11.94 -17.95
CA PHE A 148 15.18 11.41 -18.86
C PHE A 148 14.37 12.53 -19.50
N ILE A 149 13.84 13.46 -18.70
CA ILE A 149 13.06 14.59 -19.22
C ILE A 149 13.94 15.45 -20.14
N ASN A 150 15.16 15.80 -19.73
CA ASN A 150 16.04 16.68 -20.51
C ASN A 150 16.48 16.08 -21.86
N ILE A 151 16.63 14.76 -21.96
CA ILE A 151 16.95 14.07 -23.22
C ILE A 151 15.77 14.14 -24.19
N HIS A 152 14.55 13.88 -23.70
CA HIS A 152 13.38 13.69 -24.55
C HIS A 152 12.53 14.95 -24.75
N HIS A 153 12.68 15.98 -23.92
CA HIS A 153 11.91 17.23 -24.02
C HIS A 153 12.27 18.08 -25.26
N LYS A 154 13.41 17.83 -25.89
CA LYS A 154 13.97 18.69 -26.95
C LYS A 154 13.17 18.68 -28.26
N THR A 155 12.28 17.71 -28.47
CA THR A 155 11.42 17.64 -29.66
C THR A 155 10.09 16.98 -29.32
N SER A 156 9.01 17.38 -30.01
CA SER A 156 7.71 16.72 -29.96
C SER A 156 7.69 15.35 -30.65
N ASP A 157 8.73 15.01 -31.42
CA ASP A 157 8.81 13.76 -32.20
C ASP A 157 8.90 12.51 -31.31
N TYR A 158 9.32 12.68 -30.05
CA TYR A 158 9.48 11.59 -29.08
C TYR A 158 8.69 11.89 -27.80
N PRO A 159 7.35 11.73 -27.82
CA PRO A 159 6.55 11.97 -26.64
C PRO A 159 6.93 10.98 -25.52
N THR A 160 6.77 11.40 -24.26
CA THR A 160 7.18 10.59 -23.10
C THR A 160 6.05 10.36 -22.12
N PHE A 161 6.05 9.19 -21.49
CA PHE A 161 5.24 8.90 -20.31
C PHE A 161 6.12 8.29 -19.22
N GLY A 162 6.13 8.87 -18.03
CA GLY A 162 7.04 8.45 -16.96
C GLY A 162 6.38 8.38 -15.59
N ILE A 163 6.80 7.40 -14.79
CA ILE A 163 6.45 7.29 -13.37
C ILE A 163 7.74 7.12 -12.57
N MET A 164 7.91 7.98 -11.56
CA MET A 164 8.94 7.83 -10.53
C MET A 164 8.25 7.69 -9.18
N LYS A 165 8.49 6.59 -8.47
CA LYS A 165 7.98 6.35 -7.11
C LYS A 165 9.12 6.32 -6.11
N MET A 166 9.07 7.24 -5.15
CA MET A 166 10.00 7.29 -4.03
C MET A 166 9.34 6.71 -2.77
N ASN A 167 10.00 5.74 -2.15
CA ASN A 167 9.62 5.06 -0.91
C ASN A 167 10.56 5.44 0.24
N GLU A 168 11.86 5.54 -0.02
CA GLU A 168 12.87 5.64 1.03
C GLU A 168 12.63 6.82 1.99
N MET A 169 12.25 7.98 1.45
CA MET A 169 12.04 9.21 2.22
C MET A 169 10.68 9.32 2.92
N SER A 170 9.72 8.44 2.64
CA SER A 170 8.33 8.62 3.08
C SER A 170 7.71 7.40 3.78
N HIS A 171 8.35 6.23 3.70
CA HIS A 171 7.74 4.97 4.07
C HIS A 171 7.65 4.72 5.60
N ASP A 172 8.81 4.76 6.29
CA ASP A 172 8.91 4.40 7.71
C ASP A 172 9.01 5.61 8.66
N TYR A 173 9.61 6.71 8.17
CA TYR A 173 9.97 7.86 9.00
C TYR A 173 9.39 9.13 8.39
N LEU A 174 8.41 9.74 9.08
CA LEU A 174 7.81 11.00 8.66
C LEU A 174 8.85 12.12 8.59
N GLU A 175 9.85 12.07 9.46
CA GLU A 175 10.88 13.08 9.62
C GLU A 175 11.74 13.26 8.35
N ARG A 176 11.87 12.20 7.53
CA ARG A 176 12.64 12.25 6.28
C ARG A 176 11.98 13.10 5.21
N LEU A 177 10.67 13.31 5.28
CA LEU A 177 9.98 14.24 4.37
C LEU A 177 10.48 15.68 4.56
N PHE A 178 10.92 16.06 5.76
CA PHE A 178 11.55 17.38 5.98
C PHE A 178 12.91 17.50 5.29
N TRP A 179 13.62 16.39 5.06
CA TRP A 179 14.92 16.41 4.40
C TRP A 179 14.79 16.62 2.89
N ILE A 180 13.82 15.96 2.27
CA ILE A 180 13.63 16.00 0.82
C ILE A 180 12.91 17.27 0.33
N ASP A 181 12.22 18.00 1.21
CA ASP A 181 11.41 19.17 0.83
C ASP A 181 12.21 20.22 0.02
N TYR A 182 13.39 20.59 0.51
CA TYR A 182 14.27 21.53 -0.19
C TYR A 182 14.79 20.97 -1.52
N ASP A 183 15.14 19.68 -1.57
CA ASP A 183 15.64 19.03 -2.78
C ASP A 183 14.56 18.96 -3.88
N LEU A 184 13.30 18.69 -3.50
CA LEU A 184 12.16 18.72 -4.41
C LEU A 184 11.91 20.13 -4.94
N LYS A 185 11.99 21.15 -4.09
CA LYS A 185 11.92 22.56 -4.52
C LYS A 185 12.99 22.85 -5.57
N THR A 186 14.25 22.49 -5.31
CA THR A 186 15.35 22.69 -6.26
C THR A 186 15.12 21.96 -7.57
N LEU A 187 14.65 20.71 -7.54
CA LEU A 187 14.28 19.98 -8.75
C LEU A 187 13.21 20.72 -9.56
N PHE A 188 12.11 21.13 -8.94
CA PHE A 188 11.04 21.82 -9.66
C PHE A 188 11.50 23.16 -10.22
N GLU A 189 12.27 23.95 -9.46
CA GLU A 189 12.88 25.21 -9.95
C GLU A 189 13.76 24.95 -11.18
N ASN A 190 14.59 23.90 -11.16
CA ASN A 190 15.43 23.53 -12.30
C ASN A 190 14.59 23.11 -13.51
N LEU A 191 13.55 22.30 -13.33
CA LEU A 191 12.66 21.88 -14.41
C LEU A 191 11.93 23.09 -15.04
N PHE A 192 11.49 24.06 -14.24
CA PHE A 192 10.89 25.30 -14.73
C PHE A 192 11.89 26.19 -15.48
N GLN A 193 13.06 26.45 -14.90
CA GLN A 193 14.08 27.31 -15.51
C GLN A 193 14.56 26.76 -16.85
N LYS A 194 14.72 25.44 -16.94
CA LYS A 194 15.07 24.72 -18.18
C LYS A 194 13.90 24.57 -19.15
N LYS A 195 12.71 25.09 -18.81
CA LYS A 195 11.46 25.01 -19.59
C LYS A 195 10.96 23.59 -19.85
N LEU A 196 11.45 22.61 -19.09
CA LEU A 196 11.17 21.18 -19.26
C LEU A 196 9.71 20.80 -18.97
N LEU A 197 8.92 21.71 -18.39
CA LEU A 197 7.50 21.51 -18.10
C LEU A 197 6.56 22.23 -19.07
N ASN A 198 7.06 22.95 -20.09
CA ASN A 198 6.24 23.78 -20.98
C ASN A 198 5.24 23.00 -21.84
N ASN A 199 5.47 21.70 -22.03
CA ASN A 199 4.61 20.78 -22.80
C ASN A 199 4.30 19.49 -22.01
N THR A 200 4.45 19.52 -20.68
CA THR A 200 4.34 18.33 -19.83
C THR A 200 3.24 18.52 -18.79
N ILE A 201 2.31 17.57 -18.72
CA ILE A 201 1.42 17.42 -17.56
C ILE A 201 2.20 16.67 -16.49
N LEU A 202 2.35 17.27 -15.31
CA LEU A 202 3.07 16.69 -14.18
C LEU A 202 2.10 16.44 -13.04
N ILE A 203 2.03 15.18 -12.57
CA ILE A 203 1.28 14.80 -11.38
C ILE A 203 2.28 14.53 -10.25
N PHE A 204 2.16 15.24 -9.13
CA PHE A 204 2.95 15.02 -7.92
C PHE A 204 2.03 14.62 -6.78
N CYS A 205 2.18 13.40 -6.28
CA CYS A 205 1.24 12.82 -5.32
C CYS A 205 1.90 11.76 -4.42
N GLY A 206 1.28 11.52 -3.26
CA GLY A 206 1.55 10.33 -2.45
C GLY A 206 0.60 9.20 -2.83
N ASP A 207 0.96 7.95 -2.58
CA ASP A 207 0.05 6.80 -2.73
C ASP A 207 -0.94 6.70 -1.56
N HIS A 208 -0.46 6.95 -0.34
CA HIS A 208 -1.24 7.13 0.88
C HIS A 208 -0.60 8.16 1.82
N GLY A 209 -1.31 8.59 2.86
CA GLY A 209 -0.66 9.30 3.97
C GLY A 209 0.10 8.35 4.91
N HIS A 210 0.78 8.90 5.91
CA HIS A 210 1.67 8.09 6.74
C HIS A 210 0.89 7.11 7.64
N ARG A 211 0.99 5.80 7.35
CA ARG A 211 0.25 4.75 8.07
C ARG A 211 1.03 4.03 9.16
N GLN A 212 2.38 4.09 9.15
CA GLN A 212 3.25 3.36 10.07
C GLN A 212 3.73 4.13 11.31
N HIS A 213 3.31 5.39 11.47
CA HIS A 213 3.75 6.24 12.58
C HIS A 213 2.71 6.29 13.72
N ARG A 214 3.14 6.62 14.95
CA ARG A 214 2.24 6.75 16.13
C ARG A 214 1.09 7.73 15.91
N LEU A 215 1.25 8.69 15.00
CA LEU A 215 0.19 9.61 14.59
C LEU A 215 -1.04 8.87 14.08
N ARG A 216 -0.90 7.67 13.48
CA ARG A 216 -2.02 6.85 13.00
C ARG A 216 -3.03 6.46 14.09
N LEU A 217 -2.61 6.49 15.36
CA LEU A 217 -3.48 6.20 16.52
C LEU A 217 -4.38 7.38 16.89
N THR A 218 -3.98 8.59 16.52
CA THR A 218 -4.78 9.80 16.71
C THR A 218 -5.91 9.86 15.69
N ARG A 219 -6.93 10.67 15.99
CA ARG A 219 -8.02 10.94 15.04
C ARG A 219 -7.49 11.50 13.72
N ILE A 220 -6.67 12.56 13.79
CA ILE A 220 -6.13 13.23 12.60
C ILE A 220 -5.26 12.29 11.76
N GLY A 221 -4.38 11.50 12.37
CA GLY A 221 -3.55 10.56 11.60
C GLY A 221 -4.32 9.39 10.98
N SER A 222 -5.50 9.03 11.51
CA SER A 222 -6.41 8.08 10.83
C SER A 222 -6.98 8.67 9.53
N PHE A 223 -7.27 9.98 9.52
CA PHE A 223 -7.68 10.69 8.31
C PHE A 223 -6.53 10.85 7.32
N GLU A 224 -5.40 11.39 7.76
CA GLU A 224 -4.25 11.65 6.89
C GLU A 224 -3.77 10.38 6.19
N ALA A 225 -3.75 9.23 6.88
CA ALA A 225 -3.38 7.95 6.28
C ALA A 225 -4.24 7.56 5.05
N LYS A 226 -5.48 8.07 4.95
CA LYS A 226 -6.43 7.81 3.86
C LYS A 226 -6.45 8.93 2.81
N LEU A 227 -5.78 10.05 3.08
CA LEU A 227 -5.84 11.28 2.30
C LEU A 227 -4.45 11.66 1.79
N PRO A 228 -3.95 11.01 0.73
CA PRO A 228 -2.69 11.41 0.13
C PRO A 228 -2.74 12.82 -0.46
N PHE A 229 -1.59 13.49 -0.48
CA PHE A 229 -1.41 14.71 -1.24
C PHE A 229 -1.53 14.42 -2.75
N PHE A 230 -2.15 15.32 -3.50
CA PHE A 230 -2.22 15.27 -4.95
C PHE A 230 -2.16 16.69 -5.53
N SER A 231 -1.28 16.88 -6.51
CA SER A 231 -1.15 18.08 -7.32
C SER A 231 -0.99 17.70 -8.78
N MET A 232 -1.60 18.50 -9.66
CA MET A 232 -1.48 18.39 -11.11
C MET A 232 -1.09 19.74 -11.69
N LEU A 233 0.08 19.78 -12.33
CA LEU A 233 0.52 20.89 -13.14
C LEU A 233 0.16 20.60 -14.60
N VAL A 234 -0.48 21.57 -15.25
CA VAL A 234 -0.89 21.52 -16.64
C VAL A 234 -0.11 22.59 -17.42
N PRO A 235 0.47 22.29 -18.60
CA PRO A 235 1.24 23.25 -19.37
C PRO A 235 0.34 24.35 -19.95
N GLU A 236 0.90 25.55 -20.14
CA GLU A 236 0.12 26.75 -20.51
C GLU A 236 -0.59 26.61 -21.86
N SER A 237 0.06 25.98 -22.85
CA SER A 237 -0.54 25.67 -24.15
C SER A 237 -1.81 24.82 -24.01
N PHE A 238 -1.78 23.81 -23.14
CA PHE A 238 -2.94 22.97 -22.88
C PHE A 238 -4.07 23.74 -22.19
N LYS A 239 -3.73 24.63 -21.23
CA LYS A 239 -4.74 25.48 -20.57
C LYS A 239 -5.47 26.39 -21.56
N GLN A 240 -4.72 27.00 -22.48
CA GLN A 240 -5.26 27.90 -23.50
C GLN A 240 -6.13 27.14 -24.51
N GLN A 241 -5.72 25.92 -24.87
CA GLN A 241 -6.47 25.07 -25.80
C GLN A 241 -7.74 24.49 -25.17
N PHE A 242 -7.71 24.14 -23.87
CA PHE A 242 -8.79 23.47 -23.17
C PHE A 242 -9.22 24.23 -21.89
N PRO A 243 -9.74 25.46 -22.00
CA PRO A 243 -10.09 26.28 -20.83
C PRO A 243 -11.20 25.64 -19.97
N GLN A 244 -12.12 24.89 -20.58
CA GLN A 244 -13.19 24.20 -19.85
C GLN A 244 -12.65 23.01 -19.03
N VAL A 245 -11.58 22.33 -19.48
CA VAL A 245 -10.88 21.33 -18.66
C VAL A 245 -10.31 21.98 -17.40
N MET A 246 -9.72 23.18 -17.53
CA MET A 246 -9.20 23.91 -16.36
C MET A 246 -10.30 24.35 -15.39
N LYS A 247 -11.47 24.75 -15.90
CA LYS A 247 -12.65 25.04 -15.08
C LYS A 247 -13.12 23.80 -14.31
N ASN A 248 -13.13 22.64 -14.96
CA ASN A 248 -13.51 21.36 -14.34
C ASN A 248 -12.49 20.93 -13.28
N LEU A 249 -11.18 21.02 -13.56
CA LEU A 249 -10.13 20.74 -12.58
C LEU A 249 -10.27 21.62 -11.34
N LYS A 250 -10.57 22.92 -11.52
CA LYS A 250 -10.79 23.85 -10.40
C LYS A 250 -12.03 23.49 -9.57
N HIS A 251 -13.13 23.11 -10.22
CA HIS A 251 -14.33 22.59 -9.56
C HIS A 251 -14.03 21.31 -8.77
N ASN A 252 -13.24 20.41 -9.34
CA ASN A 252 -12.91 19.10 -8.76
C ASN A 252 -12.05 19.18 -7.49
N GLU A 253 -11.37 20.31 -7.22
CA GLU A 253 -10.60 20.52 -5.98
C GLU A 253 -11.45 20.28 -4.72
N GLN A 254 -12.74 20.64 -4.78
CA GLN A 254 -13.69 20.53 -3.67
C GLN A 254 -14.44 19.18 -3.63
N MET A 255 -14.18 18.29 -4.58
CA MET A 255 -14.92 17.03 -4.73
C MET A 255 -14.15 15.82 -4.20
N LEU A 256 -14.91 14.77 -3.86
CA LEU A 256 -14.37 13.47 -3.49
C LEU A 256 -13.85 12.76 -4.75
N THR A 257 -12.54 12.52 -4.80
CA THR A 257 -11.85 11.83 -5.89
C THR A 257 -11.09 10.60 -5.39
N SER A 258 -10.65 9.78 -6.31
CA SER A 258 -10.03 8.47 -6.09
C SER A 258 -8.99 8.21 -7.19
N TRP A 259 -8.17 7.18 -6.99
CA TRP A 259 -7.21 6.74 -8.01
C TRP A 259 -7.87 6.24 -9.30
N TRP A 260 -9.15 5.86 -9.26
CA TRP A 260 -9.94 5.53 -10.45
C TRP A 260 -10.15 6.74 -11.35
N ASP A 261 -10.38 7.92 -10.78
CA ASP A 261 -10.55 9.15 -11.55
C ASP A 261 -9.24 9.55 -12.25
N VAL A 262 -8.10 9.31 -11.59
CA VAL A 262 -6.78 9.52 -12.20
C VAL A 262 -6.54 8.54 -13.35
N TYR A 263 -6.88 7.26 -13.19
CA TYR A 263 -6.82 6.30 -14.29
C TYR A 263 -7.67 6.73 -15.49
N GLU A 264 -8.93 7.13 -15.25
CA GLU A 264 -9.82 7.60 -16.31
C GLU A 264 -9.29 8.89 -16.95
N THR A 265 -8.59 9.75 -16.21
CA THR A 265 -7.89 10.93 -16.77
C THR A 265 -6.75 10.52 -17.71
N LEU A 266 -5.92 9.56 -17.30
CA LEU A 266 -4.84 9.04 -18.14
C LEU A 266 -5.39 8.36 -19.41
N ALA A 267 -6.48 7.59 -19.28
CA ALA A 267 -7.16 6.98 -20.41
C ALA A 267 -7.78 8.04 -21.35
N ASN A 268 -8.30 9.13 -20.78
CA ASN A 268 -8.84 10.26 -21.54
C ASN A 268 -7.73 10.97 -22.33
N ILE A 269 -6.56 11.19 -21.74
CA ILE A 269 -5.36 11.69 -22.43
C ILE A 269 -4.94 10.74 -23.55
N LEU A 270 -4.90 9.43 -23.32
CA LEU A 270 -4.58 8.44 -24.35
C LEU A 270 -5.49 8.57 -25.57
N LYS A 271 -6.79 8.80 -25.37
CA LYS A 271 -7.73 9.00 -26.48
C LYS A 271 -7.53 10.31 -27.24
N MET A 272 -7.16 11.38 -26.55
CA MET A 272 -6.77 12.64 -27.22
C MET A 272 -5.57 12.41 -28.14
N VAL A 273 -4.60 11.61 -27.69
CA VAL A 273 -3.38 11.29 -28.47
C VAL A 273 -3.70 10.36 -29.64
N GLU A 274 -4.57 9.36 -29.45
CA GLU A 274 -4.95 8.40 -30.49
C GLU A 274 -5.80 9.05 -31.60
N GLN A 275 -6.62 10.05 -31.26
CA GLN A 275 -7.58 10.66 -32.18
C GLN A 275 -7.62 12.20 -32.07
N PRO A 276 -6.49 12.91 -32.31
CA PRO A 276 -6.35 14.34 -32.00
C PRO A 276 -7.29 15.24 -32.82
N SER A 277 -7.74 14.80 -34.00
CA SER A 277 -8.62 15.57 -34.89
C SER A 277 -10.12 15.38 -34.62
N ILE A 278 -10.49 14.40 -33.80
CA ILE A 278 -11.90 13.96 -33.63
C ILE A 278 -12.31 13.97 -32.16
N PHE A 279 -11.37 13.70 -31.26
CA PHE A 279 -11.66 13.53 -29.85
C PHE A 279 -11.55 14.85 -29.10
N ASP A 280 -12.69 15.37 -28.66
CA ASP A 280 -12.74 16.43 -27.65
C ASP A 280 -12.64 15.78 -26.25
N PRO A 281 -11.69 16.20 -25.38
CA PRO A 281 -11.55 15.69 -24.03
C PRO A 281 -12.83 15.78 -23.18
N LEU A 282 -13.79 16.62 -23.57
CA LEU A 282 -15.06 16.84 -22.90
C LEU A 282 -16.23 16.02 -23.49
N LEU A 283 -15.97 15.15 -24.48
CA LEU A 283 -17.01 14.33 -25.10
C LEU A 283 -17.71 13.43 -24.05
N VAL A 284 -18.99 13.73 -23.83
CA VAL A 284 -19.89 13.09 -22.86
C VAL A 284 -20.10 11.58 -23.13
N ASN A 285 -19.71 11.08 -24.30
CA ASN A 285 -19.74 9.65 -24.62
C ASN A 285 -18.56 8.86 -24.02
N TRP A 286 -17.69 9.49 -23.22
CA TRP A 286 -16.75 8.80 -22.36
C TRP A 286 -17.50 7.84 -21.43
N ARG A 287 -17.47 6.54 -21.72
CA ARG A 287 -18.00 5.50 -20.84
C ARG A 287 -16.85 5.05 -19.94
N PRO A 288 -16.85 5.41 -18.65
CA PRO A 288 -15.79 4.98 -17.76
C PRO A 288 -15.70 3.46 -17.74
N THR A 289 -14.46 2.96 -17.76
CA THR A 289 -14.21 1.51 -17.60
C THR A 289 -14.14 1.11 -16.13
N THR A 290 -14.21 2.08 -15.24
CA THR A 290 -14.10 1.94 -13.79
C THR A 290 -15.21 2.74 -13.10
N SER A 291 -15.20 2.77 -11.77
CA SER A 291 -16.04 3.68 -10.97
C SER A 291 -15.55 5.13 -10.99
N GLY A 292 -14.43 5.41 -11.68
CA GLY A 292 -13.85 6.73 -11.83
C GLY A 292 -14.54 7.58 -12.88
N ILE A 293 -14.28 8.88 -12.82
CA ILE A 293 -14.63 9.86 -13.84
C ILE A 293 -13.35 10.66 -14.12
N SER A 294 -12.98 10.85 -15.39
CA SER A 294 -11.80 11.65 -15.75
C SER A 294 -11.87 13.02 -15.07
N LEU A 295 -10.76 13.47 -14.47
CA LEU A 295 -10.63 14.77 -13.82
C LEU A 295 -10.78 15.94 -14.80
N PHE A 296 -10.77 15.68 -16.11
CA PHE A 296 -11.10 16.66 -17.14
C PHE A 296 -12.60 16.96 -17.24
N HIS A 297 -13.46 16.13 -16.64
CA HIS A 297 -14.90 16.34 -16.51
C HIS A 297 -15.26 16.83 -15.09
N PRO A 298 -16.41 17.50 -14.90
CA PRO A 298 -16.86 17.86 -13.57
C PRO A 298 -17.23 16.61 -12.78
N ILE A 299 -16.58 16.41 -11.64
CA ILE A 299 -16.93 15.36 -10.68
C ILE A 299 -18.22 15.80 -9.96
N PRO A 300 -19.27 14.96 -9.90
CA PRO A 300 -20.49 15.26 -9.16
C PRO A 300 -20.28 15.10 -7.66
N GLU A 301 -21.17 15.69 -6.86
CA GLU A 301 -21.24 15.34 -5.44
C GLU A 301 -21.54 13.84 -5.31
N ARG A 302 -20.68 13.13 -4.58
CA ARG A 302 -20.74 11.67 -4.50
C ARG A 302 -20.16 11.16 -3.19
N ASN A 303 -20.50 9.91 -2.85
CA ASN A 303 -20.00 9.23 -1.66
C ASN A 303 -18.90 8.23 -2.03
N CYS A 304 -18.26 7.62 -1.02
CA CYS A 304 -17.18 6.66 -1.23
C CYS A 304 -17.60 5.47 -2.10
N SER A 305 -18.82 4.96 -1.94
CA SER A 305 -19.33 3.84 -2.73
C SER A 305 -19.41 4.18 -4.22
N SER A 306 -20.00 5.32 -4.58
CA SER A 306 -20.08 5.75 -5.98
C SER A 306 -18.75 6.24 -6.56
N ALA A 307 -17.74 6.51 -5.73
CA ALA A 307 -16.36 6.78 -6.14
C ALA A 307 -15.48 5.50 -6.19
N GLY A 308 -16.03 4.30 -5.95
CA GLY A 308 -15.26 3.05 -5.93
C GLY A 308 -14.26 2.94 -4.78
N ILE A 309 -14.47 3.70 -3.70
CA ILE A 309 -13.65 3.70 -2.48
C ILE A 309 -14.28 2.71 -1.48
N PRO A 310 -13.54 1.67 -1.03
CA PRO A 310 -14.03 0.76 -0.01
C PRO A 310 -14.35 1.47 1.31
N GLU A 311 -15.45 1.06 1.97
CA GLU A 311 -15.95 1.71 3.20
C GLU A 311 -14.88 1.86 4.29
N LYS A 312 -13.96 0.89 4.43
CA LYS A 312 -12.87 0.92 5.43
C LYS A 312 -11.90 2.11 5.24
N TYR A 313 -11.81 2.63 4.03
CA TYR A 313 -10.95 3.74 3.65
C TYR A 313 -11.70 5.05 3.46
N CYS A 314 -13.02 5.05 3.58
CA CYS A 314 -13.81 6.25 3.45
C CYS A 314 -13.48 7.26 4.58
N PRO A 315 -13.01 8.47 4.29
CA PRO A 315 -12.69 9.49 5.29
C PRO A 315 -13.99 10.19 5.74
N CYS A 316 -14.59 9.72 6.84
CA CYS A 316 -15.83 10.31 7.36
C CYS A 316 -15.55 11.56 8.18
N SER A 317 -15.95 12.75 7.73
CA SER A 317 -15.46 14.02 8.30
C SER A 317 -16.11 14.46 9.63
N ARG A 318 -17.20 13.84 10.10
CA ARG A 318 -18.01 14.36 11.23
C ARG A 318 -18.25 13.37 12.37
N SER A 319 -17.18 12.75 12.84
CA SER A 319 -17.22 11.92 14.05
C SER A 319 -17.10 12.73 15.36
N THR A 320 -17.67 12.22 16.45
CA THR A 320 -17.54 12.74 17.81
C THR A 320 -16.85 11.70 18.68
N SER A 321 -15.86 12.12 19.48
CA SER A 321 -15.16 11.23 20.40
C SER A 321 -16.10 10.74 21.51
N LEU A 322 -15.96 9.48 21.88
CA LEU A 322 -16.66 8.87 23.00
C LEU A 322 -15.67 8.45 24.09
N ASP A 323 -16.17 8.40 25.33
CA ASP A 323 -15.44 7.80 26.44
C ASP A 323 -15.32 6.28 26.22
N THR A 324 -14.09 5.78 26.23
CA THR A 324 -13.76 4.37 26.04
C THR A 324 -14.25 3.46 27.18
N THR A 325 -14.58 4.02 28.35
CA THR A 325 -15.07 3.28 29.51
C THR A 325 -16.55 2.90 29.42
N LEU A 326 -17.29 3.48 28.47
CA LEU A 326 -18.71 3.22 28.29
C LEU A 326 -18.97 1.73 27.98
N PRO A 327 -19.96 1.08 28.64
CA PRO A 327 -20.25 -0.34 28.43
C PRO A 327 -20.50 -0.71 26.97
N VAL A 328 -21.23 0.15 26.23
CA VAL A 328 -21.50 -0.05 24.80
C VAL A 328 -20.21 -0.11 23.96
N ILE A 329 -19.18 0.66 24.32
CA ILE A 329 -17.90 0.66 23.59
C ILE A 329 -17.15 -0.66 23.83
N LYS A 330 -17.22 -1.19 25.05
CA LYS A 330 -16.68 -2.52 25.37
C LYS A 330 -17.42 -3.61 24.60
N GLU A 331 -18.75 -3.57 24.54
CA GLU A 331 -19.58 -4.52 23.78
C GLU A 331 -19.23 -4.49 22.27
N LEU A 332 -19.16 -3.31 21.66
CA LEU A 332 -18.79 -3.13 20.25
C LEU A 332 -17.37 -3.64 19.95
N THR A 333 -16.45 -3.42 20.87
CA THR A 333 -15.07 -3.89 20.73
C THR A 333 -15.00 -5.42 20.83
N LEU A 334 -15.70 -6.03 21.78
CA LEU A 334 -15.79 -7.48 21.90
C LEU A 334 -16.45 -8.12 20.68
N ALA A 335 -17.50 -7.50 20.13
CA ALA A 335 -18.11 -7.95 18.87
C ALA A 335 -17.14 -7.89 17.68
N SER A 336 -16.24 -6.90 17.65
CA SER A 336 -15.19 -6.82 16.62
C SER A 336 -14.17 -7.96 16.75
N ILE A 337 -13.74 -8.27 17.99
CA ILE A 337 -12.81 -9.37 18.26
C ILE A 337 -13.45 -10.72 17.96
N ASP A 338 -14.73 -10.89 18.32
CA ASP A 338 -15.51 -12.08 17.98
C ASP A 338 -15.57 -12.27 16.46
N HIS A 339 -15.84 -11.19 15.71
CA HIS A 339 -15.82 -11.22 14.25
C HIS A 339 -14.45 -11.65 13.69
N ILE A 340 -13.34 -11.18 14.27
CA ILE A 340 -11.99 -11.60 13.86
C ILE A 340 -11.82 -13.12 14.09
N ASN A 341 -12.06 -13.58 15.32
CA ASN A 341 -11.80 -14.97 15.72
C ASN A 341 -12.73 -15.97 15.03
N ASN A 342 -14.02 -15.62 14.89
CA ASN A 342 -15.07 -16.56 14.51
C ASN A 342 -15.55 -16.42 13.06
N VAL A 343 -15.34 -15.25 12.43
CA VAL A 343 -15.70 -15.02 11.03
C VAL A 343 -14.45 -14.97 10.15
N LYS A 344 -13.50 -14.07 10.42
CA LYS A 344 -12.29 -13.91 9.58
C LYS A 344 -11.38 -15.13 9.66
N LEU A 345 -11.05 -15.59 10.87
CA LEU A 345 -10.13 -16.70 11.10
C LEU A 345 -10.81 -18.07 11.16
N LYS A 346 -12.08 -18.18 10.74
CA LYS A 346 -12.88 -19.41 10.87
C LYS A 346 -12.17 -20.66 10.33
N SER A 347 -11.56 -20.58 9.15
CA SER A 347 -10.83 -21.68 8.51
C SER A 347 -9.41 -21.89 9.05
N HIS A 348 -8.87 -20.95 9.85
CA HIS A 348 -7.47 -20.90 10.27
C HIS A 348 -7.30 -20.95 11.79
N LYS A 349 -8.37 -21.27 12.53
CA LYS A 349 -8.34 -21.42 14.01
C LYS A 349 -7.30 -22.43 14.50
N HIS A 350 -6.95 -23.43 13.68
CA HIS A 350 -5.94 -24.42 14.01
C HIS A 350 -4.49 -23.91 13.87
N LEU A 351 -4.29 -22.74 13.25
CA LEU A 351 -2.98 -22.10 13.07
C LEU A 351 -2.81 -20.86 13.94
N CYS A 352 -3.91 -20.16 14.24
CA CYS A 352 -3.91 -18.88 14.93
C CYS A 352 -4.42 -19.01 16.36
N LEU A 353 -3.71 -18.40 17.32
CA LEU A 353 -4.21 -18.23 18.67
C LEU A 353 -5.41 -17.26 18.67
N PRO A 354 -6.42 -17.51 19.54
CA PRO A 354 -7.53 -16.58 19.71
C PRO A 354 -7.02 -15.24 20.23
N LEU A 355 -7.57 -14.16 19.68
CA LEU A 355 -7.27 -12.81 20.11
C LEU A 355 -8.21 -12.36 21.22
N GLU A 356 -7.69 -11.65 22.21
CA GLU A 356 -8.45 -11.14 23.34
C GLU A 356 -8.23 -9.64 23.50
N LEU A 357 -9.22 -8.93 24.04
CA LEU A 357 -9.13 -7.48 24.27
C LEU A 357 -8.03 -7.19 25.30
N LYS A 358 -7.06 -6.35 24.92
CA LYS A 358 -6.06 -5.82 25.85
C LYS A 358 -6.45 -4.42 26.33
N THR A 359 -6.71 -3.50 25.41
CA THR A 359 -7.15 -2.14 25.76
C THR A 359 -7.94 -1.48 24.62
N ILE A 360 -8.82 -0.54 24.97
CA ILE A 360 -9.54 0.31 24.02
C ILE A 360 -8.79 1.65 23.97
N ILE A 361 -8.31 2.03 22.79
CA ILE A 361 -7.46 3.22 22.60
C ILE A 361 -8.32 4.44 22.31
N ARG A 362 -9.33 4.28 21.44
CA ARG A 362 -10.18 5.38 20.99
C ARG A 362 -11.54 4.84 20.54
N ALA A 363 -12.59 5.61 20.80
CA ALA A 363 -13.91 5.36 20.29
C ALA A 363 -14.52 6.66 19.75
N GLU A 364 -15.23 6.55 18.63
CA GLU A 364 -15.94 7.66 18.02
C GLU A 364 -17.28 7.17 17.50
N PHE A 365 -18.25 8.08 17.41
CA PHE A 365 -19.49 7.81 16.70
C PHE A 365 -19.82 8.90 15.69
N GLU A 366 -20.63 8.53 14.71
CA GLU A 366 -21.13 9.42 13.69
C GLU A 366 -22.64 9.19 13.52
N LYS A 367 -23.40 10.28 13.41
CA LYS A 367 -24.82 10.23 13.03
C LYS A 367 -24.90 10.03 11.53
N LEU A 368 -25.22 8.81 11.11
CA LEU A 368 -25.46 8.49 9.71
C LEU A 368 -26.72 7.62 9.64
N PRO A 369 -27.75 8.02 8.89
CA PRO A 369 -28.85 7.12 8.56
C PRO A 369 -28.31 6.08 7.57
N ILE A 370 -27.87 4.94 8.08
CA ILE A 370 -27.41 3.81 7.28
C ILE A 370 -28.54 2.81 7.18
N LEU A 371 -29.14 2.73 6.00
CA LEU A 371 -30.08 1.67 5.64
C LEU A 371 -29.26 0.44 5.21
N LYS A 372 -29.26 -0.63 6.02
CA LYS A 372 -28.69 -1.92 5.62
C LYS A 372 -29.71 -3.04 5.75
N LYS A 373 -29.69 -3.96 4.80
CA LYS A 373 -30.40 -5.23 4.90
C LYS A 373 -29.63 -6.14 5.86
N VAL A 374 -30.26 -6.52 6.97
CA VAL A 374 -29.78 -7.56 7.89
C VAL A 374 -30.80 -8.69 7.88
N ASN A 375 -30.37 -9.90 7.53
CA ASN A 375 -31.24 -11.08 7.46
C ASN A 375 -32.53 -10.85 6.63
N ASN A 376 -32.39 -10.26 5.43
CA ASN A 376 -33.49 -9.89 4.54
C ASN A 376 -34.51 -8.87 5.09
N LYS A 377 -34.24 -8.24 6.24
CA LYS A 377 -35.03 -7.12 6.77
C LYS A 377 -34.21 -5.84 6.72
N THR A 378 -34.83 -4.73 6.34
CA THR A 378 -34.18 -3.41 6.38
C THR A 378 -34.08 -2.97 7.84
N ALA A 379 -32.87 -2.86 8.36
CA ALA A 379 -32.61 -2.30 9.68
C ALA A 379 -32.16 -0.84 9.50
N ASN A 380 -32.79 0.08 10.23
CA ASN A 380 -32.43 1.49 10.22
C ASN A 380 -31.40 1.74 11.31
N PHE A 381 -30.14 1.87 10.92
CA PHE A 381 -29.10 2.29 11.84
C PHE A 381 -29.00 3.82 11.80
N THR A 382 -29.05 4.46 12.96
CA THR A 382 -28.95 5.92 13.11
C THR A 382 -27.53 6.37 13.43
N HIS A 383 -26.70 5.45 13.93
CA HIS A 383 -25.34 5.71 14.37
C HIS A 383 -24.38 4.65 13.83
N SER A 384 -23.21 5.12 13.41
CA SER A 384 -22.04 4.27 13.20
C SER A 384 -20.99 4.56 14.27
N TYR A 385 -20.24 3.54 14.64
CA TYR A 385 -19.19 3.60 15.65
C TYR A 385 -17.87 3.19 15.03
N THR A 386 -16.82 3.92 15.35
CA THR A 386 -15.44 3.52 15.05
C THR A 386 -14.72 3.26 16.36
N VAL A 387 -14.19 2.05 16.54
CA VAL A 387 -13.38 1.68 17.71
C VAL A 387 -11.97 1.31 17.27
N LEU A 388 -10.99 1.84 18.01
CA LEU A 388 -9.57 1.52 17.88
C LEU A 388 -9.15 0.81 19.16
N PHE A 389 -8.63 -0.41 19.06
CA PHE A 389 -8.33 -1.25 20.22
C PHE A 389 -7.09 -2.10 19.99
N GLU A 390 -6.39 -2.41 21.08
CA GLU A 390 -5.26 -3.34 21.11
C GLU A 390 -5.71 -4.72 21.60
N VAL A 391 -5.15 -5.79 21.03
CA VAL A 391 -5.41 -7.18 21.41
C VAL A 391 -4.16 -7.91 21.88
N SER A 392 -4.39 -8.92 22.72
CA SER A 392 -3.42 -9.94 23.16
C SER A 392 -3.67 -11.26 22.43
N PRO A 393 -2.67 -12.14 22.23
CA PRO A 393 -1.23 -11.95 22.51
C PRO A 393 -0.49 -11.19 21.40
N SER A 394 -1.15 -10.84 20.29
CA SER A 394 -0.49 -10.33 19.09
C SER A 394 0.05 -8.89 19.19
N GLY A 395 -0.29 -8.14 20.26
CA GLY A 395 0.00 -6.70 20.37
C GLY A 395 -0.69 -5.90 19.26
N GLY A 396 -1.81 -6.41 18.77
CA GLY A 396 -2.42 -5.94 17.54
C GLY A 396 -3.36 -4.79 17.73
N ILE A 397 -3.16 -3.72 16.98
CA ILE A 397 -4.05 -2.56 17.01
C ILE A 397 -4.96 -2.62 15.79
N PHE A 398 -6.27 -2.65 16.06
CA PHE A 398 -7.31 -2.77 15.04
C PHE A 398 -8.27 -1.59 15.07
N GLU A 399 -8.64 -1.10 13.89
CA GLU A 399 -9.73 -0.14 13.67
C GLU A 399 -10.93 -0.89 13.09
N SER A 400 -12.07 -0.84 13.77
CA SER A 400 -13.32 -1.49 13.35
C SER A 400 -14.44 -0.47 13.25
N ARG A 401 -15.29 -0.63 12.23
CA ARG A 401 -16.50 0.18 12.04
C ARG A 401 -17.75 -0.68 12.22
N LEU A 402 -18.61 -0.24 13.13
CA LEU A 402 -19.80 -0.98 13.55
C LEU A 402 -21.06 -0.15 13.43
N LEU A 403 -22.17 -0.82 13.12
CA LEU A 403 -23.51 -0.29 13.29
C LEU A 403 -24.10 -0.89 14.55
N HIS A 404 -24.79 -0.07 15.32
CA HIS A 404 -25.48 -0.50 16.53
C HIS A 404 -26.92 -0.01 16.49
N HIS A 405 -27.87 -0.94 16.62
CA HIS A 405 -29.29 -0.63 16.68
C HIS A 405 -29.76 -0.65 18.14
N GLU A 406 -30.02 0.54 18.70
CA GLU A 406 -30.25 0.71 20.14
C GLU A 406 -31.38 -0.15 20.73
N GLN A 407 -32.47 -0.34 19.97
CA GLN A 407 -33.67 -1.06 20.42
C GLN A 407 -33.50 -2.59 20.40
N THR A 408 -32.80 -3.11 19.38
CA THR A 408 -32.64 -4.57 19.17
C THR A 408 -31.30 -5.06 19.71
N LYS A 409 -30.44 -4.14 20.15
CA LYS A 409 -29.03 -4.38 20.53
C LYS A 409 -28.23 -5.07 19.43
N LEU A 410 -28.71 -4.99 18.18
CA LEU A 410 -28.04 -5.60 17.05
C LEU A 410 -26.74 -4.83 16.77
N ILE A 411 -25.63 -5.54 16.80
CA ILE A 411 -24.32 -5.04 16.42
C ILE A 411 -23.90 -5.68 15.10
N GLN A 412 -23.48 -4.86 14.14
CA GLN A 412 -22.97 -5.33 12.85
C GLN A 412 -21.64 -4.66 12.54
N VAL A 413 -20.59 -5.47 12.40
CA VAL A 413 -19.36 -5.04 11.73
C VAL A 413 -19.70 -4.84 10.24
N TYR A 414 -19.76 -3.59 9.80
CA TYR A 414 -20.34 -3.24 8.49
C TYR A 414 -19.29 -2.86 7.44
N SER A 415 -18.04 -2.78 7.86
CA SER A 415 -16.84 -2.61 7.04
C SER A 415 -15.77 -3.60 7.48
N ASP A 416 -14.75 -3.80 6.66
CA ASP A 416 -13.62 -4.65 7.03
C ASP A 416 -12.84 -4.07 8.22
N ILE A 417 -12.23 -4.95 9.02
CA ILE A 417 -11.44 -4.55 10.18
C ILE A 417 -10.00 -4.31 9.73
N LEU A 418 -9.43 -3.15 10.08
CA LEU A 418 -8.08 -2.75 9.66
C LEU A 418 -7.07 -2.97 10.77
N ARG A 419 -6.02 -3.76 10.51
CA ARG A 419 -4.80 -3.79 11.34
C ARG A 419 -3.98 -2.53 11.06
N VAL A 420 -3.76 -1.68 12.06
CA VAL A 420 -3.10 -0.37 11.88
C VAL A 420 -1.62 -0.34 12.26
N ASN A 421 -1.12 -1.37 12.94
CA ASN A 421 0.31 -1.53 13.25
C ASN A 421 0.91 -2.76 12.56
N LEU A 422 2.23 -2.76 12.39
CA LEU A 422 2.98 -3.87 11.80
C LEU A 422 2.73 -5.19 12.56
N TYR A 423 2.70 -6.30 11.81
CA TYR A 423 2.53 -7.65 12.36
C TYR A 423 3.71 -8.58 12.03
N GLY A 424 4.61 -8.18 11.13
CA GLY A 424 5.87 -8.88 10.86
C GLY A 424 5.72 -10.39 10.64
N GLN A 425 6.52 -11.19 11.35
CA GLN A 425 6.52 -12.66 11.23
C GLN A 425 5.45 -13.36 12.08
N THR A 426 4.66 -12.61 12.87
CA THR A 426 3.68 -13.21 13.79
C THR A 426 2.60 -14.02 13.08
N SER A 427 2.36 -13.77 11.79
CA SER A 427 1.35 -14.43 10.97
C SER A 427 1.92 -15.33 9.86
N ALA A 428 3.20 -15.70 9.94
CA ALA A 428 3.91 -16.45 8.90
C ALA A 428 3.37 -17.86 8.63
N CYS A 429 2.51 -18.41 9.49
CA CYS A 429 1.81 -19.69 9.26
C CYS A 429 0.71 -19.60 8.19
N ILE A 430 0.20 -18.40 7.90
CA ILE A 430 -0.80 -18.18 6.86
C ILE A 430 -0.09 -18.11 5.50
N GLN A 431 -0.32 -19.11 4.65
CA GLN A 431 0.31 -19.22 3.33
C GLN A 431 -0.70 -19.17 2.18
N ASP A 432 -1.95 -19.54 2.45
CA ASP A 432 -3.02 -19.74 1.47
C ASP A 432 -3.96 -18.54 1.31
N LYS A 433 -4.13 -17.71 2.36
CA LYS A 433 -5.02 -16.54 2.36
C LYS A 433 -4.35 -15.35 3.02
N TYR A 434 -3.52 -14.66 2.25
CA TYR A 434 -2.63 -13.63 2.77
C TYR A 434 -3.35 -12.45 3.44
N GLU A 435 -4.58 -12.15 3.03
CA GLU A 435 -5.45 -11.15 3.67
C GLU A 435 -5.70 -11.45 5.16
N LEU A 436 -5.59 -12.72 5.58
CA LEU A 436 -5.74 -13.13 6.98
C LEU A 436 -4.49 -12.89 7.83
N ARG A 437 -3.34 -12.57 7.23
CA ARG A 437 -2.09 -12.29 7.97
C ARG A 437 -2.18 -11.09 8.90
N SER A 438 -3.06 -10.14 8.60
CA SER A 438 -3.32 -8.97 9.44
C SER A 438 -4.00 -9.33 10.77
N PHE A 439 -4.67 -10.48 10.83
CA PHE A 439 -5.44 -10.95 11.98
C PHE A 439 -4.76 -12.08 12.76
N CYS A 440 -4.04 -12.98 12.08
CA CYS A 440 -3.52 -14.19 12.70
C CYS A 440 -2.30 -13.92 13.59
N TYR A 441 -2.28 -14.56 14.77
CA TYR A 441 -1.08 -14.75 15.57
C TYR A 441 -0.76 -16.24 15.68
N CYS A 442 0.31 -16.67 15.02
CA CYS A 442 0.58 -18.09 14.81
C CYS A 442 0.95 -18.82 16.10
N ILE A 443 0.32 -19.96 16.33
CA ILE A 443 0.64 -20.89 17.43
C ILE A 443 2.10 -21.29 17.37
N SER A 444 2.63 -21.58 16.18
CA SER A 444 4.03 -21.96 15.99
C SER A 444 5.02 -20.82 16.30
N TYR A 445 4.61 -19.57 16.12
CA TYR A 445 5.42 -18.41 16.47
C TYR A 445 5.45 -18.21 17.99
N ASP A 446 4.30 -18.31 18.65
CA ASP A 446 4.17 -18.26 20.11
C ASP A 446 5.01 -19.33 20.82
N GLN A 447 4.95 -20.57 20.32
CA GLN A 447 5.75 -21.68 20.85
C GLN A 447 7.26 -21.43 20.71
N LYS A 448 7.71 -20.92 19.56
CA LYS A 448 9.12 -20.56 19.34
C LYS A 448 9.57 -19.47 20.31
N LEU A 449 8.75 -18.44 20.51
CA LEU A 449 9.06 -17.38 21.47
C LEU A 449 9.17 -17.92 22.90
N LYS A 450 8.22 -18.75 23.33
CA LYS A 450 8.26 -19.38 24.66
C LYS A 450 9.49 -20.26 24.85
N ASN A 451 9.83 -21.08 23.86
CA ASN A 451 11.03 -21.91 23.90
C ASN A 451 12.31 -21.07 24.00
N ASN A 452 12.42 -20.00 23.20
CA ASN A 452 13.57 -19.09 23.24
C ASN A 452 13.69 -18.37 24.60
N LEU A 453 12.57 -17.93 25.18
CA LEU A 453 12.53 -17.33 26.51
C LEU A 453 12.96 -18.34 27.59
N SER A 454 12.46 -19.58 27.52
CA SER A 454 12.89 -20.66 28.42
C SER A 454 14.38 -20.96 28.31
N THR A 455 14.94 -21.02 27.10
CA THR A 455 16.39 -21.22 26.91
C THR A 455 17.23 -20.04 27.41
N THR A 456 16.71 -18.80 27.30
CA THR A 456 17.41 -17.59 27.77
C THR A 456 17.37 -17.49 29.31
N LEU A 457 16.24 -17.89 29.92
CA LEU A 457 16.13 -17.99 31.38
C LEU A 457 17.01 -19.13 31.92
N LEU A 458 17.08 -20.27 31.23
CA LEU A 458 18.00 -21.37 31.56
C LEU A 458 19.47 -20.98 31.40
N SER A 459 19.83 -20.19 30.37
CA SER A 459 21.20 -19.70 30.19
C SER A 459 21.59 -18.68 31.27
N GLN A 460 20.68 -17.80 31.67
CA GLN A 460 20.87 -16.89 32.81
C GLN A 460 20.96 -17.63 34.16
N TYR A 461 20.19 -18.72 34.34
CA TYR A 461 20.29 -19.56 35.53
C TYR A 461 21.60 -20.35 35.58
N THR A 462 22.03 -20.93 34.45
CA THR A 462 23.29 -21.69 34.39
C THR A 462 24.52 -20.78 34.53
N SER A 463 24.51 -19.56 33.96
CA SER A 463 25.58 -18.59 34.20
C SER A 463 25.70 -18.21 35.69
N ASN A 464 24.57 -18.06 36.39
CA ASN A 464 24.56 -17.77 37.83
C ASN A 464 25.02 -18.98 38.68
N ILE A 465 24.79 -20.22 38.23
CA ILE A 465 25.29 -21.43 38.92
C ILE A 465 26.82 -21.57 38.74
N THR A 466 27.39 -21.20 37.60
CA THR A 466 28.87 -21.20 37.42
C THR A 466 29.60 -20.20 38.32
N VAL A 467 28.95 -19.10 38.70
CA VAL A 467 29.53 -18.09 39.61
C VAL A 467 29.48 -18.53 41.09
N VAL A 468 28.58 -19.45 41.44
CA VAL A 468 28.45 -19.96 42.83
C VAL A 468 29.38 -21.15 43.13
N ASN A 469 29.92 -21.82 42.10
CA ASN A 469 30.79 -22.99 42.28
C ASN A 469 32.31 -22.71 42.27
N SER A 470 32.77 -21.46 42.22
CA SER A 470 34.21 -21.11 42.21
C SER A 470 34.78 -20.58 43.53
N THR A 471 34.04 -20.68 44.64
CA THR A 471 34.57 -20.41 45.98
C THR A 471 34.61 -21.70 46.77
N ILE A 472 35.80 -22.31 46.84
CA ILE A 472 36.46 -22.88 48.02
C ILE A 472 37.75 -23.55 47.53
N ALA A 473 38.88 -22.90 47.80
CA ALA A 473 40.17 -23.56 48.00
C ALA A 473 40.95 -22.72 49.03
N ILE A 474 40.94 -23.18 50.28
CA ILE A 474 41.75 -22.66 51.38
C ILE A 474 43.06 -23.47 51.43
N LYS A 475 44.18 -22.76 51.58
CA LYS A 475 45.47 -23.08 52.28
C LYS A 475 46.69 -22.72 51.43
N ASN A 476 47.76 -22.12 51.96
CA ASN A 476 48.21 -22.00 53.36
C ASN A 476 48.44 -20.55 53.78
#